data_AF-A0A353N2R3-F1
#
_entry.id   AF-A0A353N2R3-F1
#
_cell.length_a   1.000
_cell.length_b   1.000
_cell.length_c   1.000
_cell.angle_alpha   90.00
_cell.angle_beta   90.00
_cell.angle_gamma   90.00
#
_symmetry.space_group_name_H-M   'P 1'
#
loop_
_entity.id
_entity.type
_entity.pdbx_description
1 polymer ?
#
loop_
_entity_poly.entity_id
_entity_poly.type
_entity_poly.pdbx_seq_one_letter_code
_entity_poly.pdbx_strand_id
1 'polypeptide(L)' 'MRMMKGTTVLCVRRNNVVAMAGDGQVTLGDQVIKEGARKVRRLYDGRVLTGFAGGTADAM' A
#
# COMPACT_ATOMS: atom_id res chain seq x y z
N MET A 1 -7.20 -9.63 20.69
CA MET A 1 -7.44 -9.11 19.32
C MET A 1 -6.32 -9.63 18.44
N ARG A 2 -6.61 -10.38 17.36
CA ARG A 2 -5.57 -10.99 16.51
C ARG A 2 -4.91 -9.87 15.69
N MET A 3 -3.58 -9.85 15.64
CA MET A 3 -2.82 -8.79 14.95
C MET A 3 -3.06 -8.86 13.43
N MET A 4 -3.46 -7.73 12.83
CA MET A 4 -3.50 -7.57 11.38
C MET A 4 -2.11 -7.17 10.88
N LYS A 5 -1.61 -7.89 9.88
CA LYS A 5 -0.45 -7.47 9.09
C LYS A 5 -0.94 -6.94 7.75
N GLY A 6 -0.64 -5.67 7.50
CA GLY A 6 -0.96 -4.99 6.26
C GLY A 6 0.04 -5.27 5.15
N THR A 7 -0.12 -4.55 4.06
CA THR A 7 0.74 -4.57 2.88
C THR A 7 2.04 -3.81 3.12
N THR A 8 3.09 -4.20 2.43
CA THR A 8 4.32 -3.42 2.28
C THR A 8 4.16 -2.40 1.16
N VAL A 9 4.58 -1.16 1.42
CA VAL A 9 4.69 -0.12 0.38
C VAL A 9 6.13 0.37 0.35
N LEU A 10 6.74 0.35 -0.82
CA LEU A 10 8.10 0.82 -1.07
C LEU A 10 8.09 2.00 -2.03
N CYS A 11 8.90 3.01 -1.73
CA CYS A 11 9.19 4.13 -2.62
C CYS A 11 10.69 4.17 -2.91
N VAL A 12 11.04 4.27 -4.19
CA VAL A 12 12.42 4.42 -4.66
C VAL A 12 12.51 5.69 -5.50
N ARG A 13 13.49 6.53 -5.19
CA ARG A 13 13.84 7.70 -5.99
C ARG A 13 15.24 7.54 -6.55
N ARG A 14 15.39 7.74 -7.86
CA ARG A 14 16.68 7.84 -8.53
C ARG A 14 16.68 9.08 -9.42
N ASN A 15 17.54 10.04 -9.09
CA ASN A 15 17.56 11.36 -9.73
C ASN A 15 16.17 12.03 -9.68
N ASN A 16 15.62 12.37 -10.85
CA ASN A 16 14.32 13.00 -11.02
C ASN A 16 13.18 12.00 -11.31
N VAL A 17 13.42 10.70 -11.12
CA VAL A 17 12.42 9.65 -11.33
C VAL A 17 12.06 9.01 -9.99
N VAL A 18 10.77 8.81 -9.77
CA VAL A 18 10.22 8.14 -8.58
C VAL A 18 9.38 6.94 -9.03
N ALA A 19 9.58 5.80 -8.37
CA ALA A 19 8.74 4.62 -8.48
C ALA A 19 8.20 4.24 -7.10
N MET A 20 6.93 3.86 -7.03
CA MET A 20 6.32 3.32 -5.82
C MET A 20 5.58 2.04 -6.16
N ALA A 21 5.72 1.04 -5.31
CA ALA A 21 5.04 -0.24 -5.42
C ALA A 21 4.55 -0.68 -4.04
N GLY A 22 3.54 -1.52 -4.02
CA GLY A 22 3.14 -2.25 -2.83
C GLY A 22 2.55 -3.58 -3.21
N ASP A 23 2.67 -4.57 -2.32
CA ASP A 23 1.95 -5.82 -2.48
C ASP A 23 0.48 -5.65 -2.05
N GLY A 24 -0.33 -6.68 -2.33
CA GLY A 24 -1.76 -6.66 -2.04
C GLY A 24 -2.18 -7.57 -0.88
N GLN A 25 -1.22 -8.19 -0.18
CA GLN A 25 -1.51 -9.18 0.85
C GLN A 25 -1.98 -8.51 2.15
N VAL A 26 -3.07 -9.04 2.70
CA VAL A 26 -3.53 -8.71 4.05
C VAL A 26 -3.69 -10.01 4.82
N THR A 27 -3.10 -10.08 6.01
CA THR A 27 -3.12 -11.27 6.88
C THR A 27 -3.75 -10.94 8.23
N LEU A 28 -4.68 -11.78 8.68
CA LEU A 28 -5.30 -11.70 10.00
C LEU A 28 -4.87 -12.92 10.82
N GLY A 29 -3.97 -12.70 11.80
CA GLY A 29 -3.29 -13.81 12.46
C GLY A 29 -2.41 -14.59 11.49
N ASP A 30 -2.78 -15.84 11.21
CA ASP A 30 -2.02 -16.75 10.35
C ASP A 30 -2.69 -16.99 9.00
N GLN A 31 -3.84 -16.35 8.73
CA GLN A 31 -4.60 -16.52 7.49
C GLN A 31 -4.47 -15.29 6.60
N VAL A 32 -4.15 -15.50 5.32
CA VAL A 32 -4.24 -14.47 4.28
C VAL A 32 -5.71 -14.29 3.92
N ILE A 33 -6.22 -13.07 4.07
CA ILE A 33 -7.65 -12.75 3.89
C ILE A 33 -7.91 -11.96 2.60
N LYS A 34 -6.87 -11.41 1.96
CA LYS A 34 -6.98 -10.66 0.71
C LYS A 34 -5.63 -10.58 0.00
N GLU A 35 -5.63 -10.76 -1.32
CA GLU A 35 -4.44 -10.69 -2.19
C GLU A 35 -4.39 -9.41 -3.04
N GLY A 36 -5.51 -8.70 -3.19
CA GLY A 36 -5.66 -7.59 -4.15
C GLY A 36 -5.80 -6.19 -3.54
N ALA A 37 -5.18 -5.89 -2.39
CA ALA A 37 -5.24 -4.54 -1.84
C ALA A 37 -4.49 -3.53 -2.74
N ARG A 38 -5.19 -2.47 -3.20
CA ARG A 38 -4.58 -1.36 -3.96
C ARG A 38 -4.21 -0.23 -3.00
N LYS A 39 -2.95 -0.19 -2.60
CA LYS A 39 -2.44 0.77 -1.61
C LYS A 39 -1.56 1.86 -2.17
N VAL A 40 -1.18 1.76 -3.44
CA VAL A 40 -0.54 2.83 -4.22
C VAL A 40 -1.58 3.45 -5.14
N ARG A 41 -1.73 4.77 -5.12
CA ARG A 41 -2.64 5.51 -6.00
C ARG A 41 -2.00 6.81 -6.49
N ARG A 42 -2.54 7.32 -7.58
CA ARG A 42 -2.19 8.63 -8.13
C ARG A 42 -3.25 9.64 -7.75
N LEU A 43 -2.82 10.83 -7.33
CA LEU A 43 -3.65 11.97 -6.99
C LEU A 43 -3.22 13.19 -7.82
N TYR A 44 -4.01 14.26 -7.75
CA TYR A 44 -3.72 15.55 -8.39
C TYR A 44 -3.33 15.39 -9.87
N ASP A 45 -4.25 14.83 -10.66
CA ASP A 45 -4.08 14.56 -12.10
C ASP A 45 -2.82 13.75 -12.43
N GLY A 46 -2.46 12.79 -11.58
CA GLY A 46 -1.30 11.93 -11.80
C GLY A 46 0.03 12.52 -11.33
N ARG A 47 0.05 13.77 -10.84
CA ARG A 47 1.26 14.47 -10.43
C ARG A 47 1.75 14.07 -9.03
N VAL A 48 0.88 13.49 -8.20
CA VAL A 48 1.23 13.02 -6.86
C VAL A 48 1.05 11.51 -6.77
N LEU A 49 2.06 10.82 -6.25
CA LEU A 49 2.03 9.39 -5.97
C LEU A 49 1.93 9.17 -4.46
N THR A 50 0.90 8.47 -4.01
CA THR A 50 0.68 8.18 -2.58
C THR A 50 0.59 6.68 -2.32
N GLY A 51 1.02 6.29 -1.13
CA GLY A 51 1.08 4.91 -0.69
C GLY A 51 0.70 4.78 0.79
N PHE A 52 -0.12 3.80 1.16
CA PHE A 52 -0.56 3.61 2.55
C PHE A 52 -0.59 2.15 3.00
N ALA A 53 0.25 1.78 3.96
CA ALA A 53 0.39 0.41 4.46
C ALA A 53 -0.61 0.01 5.57
N GLY A 54 -1.35 0.98 6.14
CA GLY A 54 -2.26 0.75 7.26
C GLY A 54 -3.66 0.26 6.86
N GLY A 55 -4.62 0.44 7.78
CA GLY A 55 -6.04 0.11 7.59
C GLY A 55 -6.62 0.74 6.33
N THR A 56 -7.49 0.04 5.61
CA THR A 56 -8.10 0.61 4.39
C THR A 56 -8.97 1.83 4.71
N ALA A 57 -9.63 1.86 5.86
CA ALA A 57 -10.45 2.99 6.29
C ALA A 57 -9.65 4.30 6.45
N ASP A 58 -8.41 4.22 6.92
CA ASP A 58 -7.53 5.39 7.09
C ASP A 58 -6.95 5.92 5.77
N ALA A 59 -7.12 5.15 4.68
CA ALA A 59 -6.47 5.37 3.40
C ALA A 59 -7.43 5.82 2.29
N MET A 60 -8.75 5.78 2.51
CA MET A 60 -9.74 6.02 1.46
C MET A 60 -9.87 7.49 1.12
#